data_AF-A0A0R3FWQ5-F1
#
_entry.id   AF-A0A0R3FWQ5-F1
#
_cell.length_a   1.000
_cell.length_b   1.000
_cell.length_c   1.000
_cell.angle_alpha   90.00
_cell.angle_beta   90.00
_cell.angle_gamma   90.00
#
_symmetry.space_group_name_H-M   'P 1'
#
loop_
_entity.id
_entity.type
_entity.pdbx_description
1 polymer ?
#
loop_
_entity_poly.entity_id
_entity_poly.type
_entity_poly.pdbx_seq_one_letter_code
_entity_poly.pdbx_strand_id
1 'polypeptide(L)'
;MTKDKRRSGEGDCGISSSLTVGGRFLVGAVLALMVLTGLLPTAGAEPNYPDVDSLIDDSGPLPRDAAELMQTSNLLFTTPSGIVCKKSVVREAPGVICAGDMPGTPPGTRAVAMHGTYDALANGPAQFLWIDPDQFFEDTRGQVPVLLPTGHKFVFWAFSSTQSFVCGVPASAALICVFKASSEYLNTAPAVTHGFVISASGSRVF
;
A
#
# COMPACT_ATOMS: atom_id res chain seq x y z
N MET A 1 75.41 18.21 -26.18
CA MET A 1 76.62 18.31 -25.35
C MET A 1 76.46 17.37 -24.15
N THR A 2 77.37 16.39 -24.07
CA THR A 2 77.84 15.64 -22.88
C THR A 2 77.87 16.47 -21.60
N LYS A 3 77.84 15.98 -20.35
CA LYS A 3 78.20 14.72 -19.66
C LYS A 3 77.70 14.90 -18.21
N ASP A 4 77.47 13.89 -17.37
CA ASP A 4 78.43 13.20 -16.48
C ASP A 4 77.53 12.52 -15.38
N LYS A 5 77.81 11.44 -14.65
CA LYS A 5 79.00 10.60 -14.44
C LYS A 5 78.63 9.40 -13.51
N ARG A 6 79.21 8.22 -13.80
CA ARG A 6 79.75 7.13 -12.92
C ARG A 6 78.87 6.52 -11.80
N ARG A 7 78.56 5.21 -11.90
CA ARG A 7 79.29 3.97 -11.46
C ARG A 7 78.96 3.60 -9.99
N SER A 8 78.28 2.47 -9.76
CA SER A 8 78.80 1.09 -9.56
C SER A 8 79.06 0.83 -8.06
N GLY A 9 78.60 -0.23 -7.41
CA GLY A 9 77.93 -1.48 -7.80
C GLY A 9 77.65 -2.35 -6.55
N GLU A 10 77.19 -3.59 -6.79
CA GLU A 10 77.04 -4.74 -5.86
C GLU A 10 76.09 -4.57 -4.65
N GLY A 11 75.29 -5.55 -4.22
CA GLY A 11 75.13 -6.97 -4.54
C GLY A 11 74.25 -7.58 -3.44
N ASP A 12 73.40 -8.53 -3.81
CA ASP A 12 72.39 -9.23 -2.99
C ASP A 12 72.88 -9.80 -1.64
N CYS A 13 71.96 -9.92 -0.65
CA CYS A 13 71.41 -11.21 -0.18
C CYS A 13 70.68 -11.09 1.18
N GLY A 14 69.48 -11.69 1.30
CA GLY A 14 69.12 -12.50 2.49
C GLY A 14 68.15 -11.97 3.55
N ILE A 15 66.84 -12.13 3.31
CA ILE A 15 65.82 -12.92 4.06
C ILE A 15 65.66 -12.81 5.61
N SER A 16 64.36 -12.64 6.00
CA SER A 16 63.64 -13.01 7.26
C SER A 16 63.74 -12.05 8.46
N SER A 17 62.65 -11.59 9.09
CA SER A 17 61.51 -12.35 9.70
C SER A 17 60.31 -11.38 9.94
N SER A 18 59.04 -11.68 9.63
CA SER A 18 58.01 -12.42 10.40
C SER A 18 56.86 -11.56 10.96
N LEU A 19 55.62 -12.06 10.76
CA LEU A 19 54.30 -11.69 11.33
C LEU A 19 53.72 -10.30 10.96
N THR A 20 52.46 -10.14 10.50
CA THR A 20 51.24 -10.59 11.19
C THR A 20 50.02 -10.58 10.25
N VAL A 21 49.26 -11.68 10.33
CA VAL A 21 47.81 -11.86 10.11
C VAL A 21 46.97 -10.58 10.04
N GLY A 22 46.06 -10.47 9.05
CA GLY A 22 44.97 -9.48 9.14
C GLY A 22 44.10 -9.20 7.92
N GLY A 23 44.43 -9.68 6.71
CA GLY A 23 43.76 -9.24 5.48
C GLY A 23 42.34 -9.79 5.21
N ARG A 24 41.84 -10.74 6.01
CA ARG A 24 40.52 -11.38 5.80
C ARG A 24 39.43 -10.94 6.78
N PHE A 25 39.76 -10.17 7.82
CA PHE A 25 38.79 -9.73 8.82
C PHE A 25 38.05 -8.43 8.46
N LEU A 26 38.64 -7.58 7.62
CA LEU A 26 38.04 -6.27 7.30
C LEU A 26 36.78 -6.37 6.43
N VAL A 27 36.70 -7.32 5.50
CA VAL A 27 35.50 -7.50 4.66
C VAL A 27 34.33 -8.09 5.47
N GLY A 28 34.62 -9.04 6.37
CA GLY A 28 33.62 -9.63 7.26
C GLY A 28 33.08 -8.63 8.29
N ALA A 29 33.94 -7.76 8.81
CA ALA A 29 33.53 -6.73 9.78
C ALA A 29 32.59 -5.68 9.17
N VAL A 30 32.82 -5.26 7.92
CA VAL A 30 31.96 -4.26 7.25
C VAL A 30 30.58 -4.83 6.92
N LEU A 31 30.50 -6.09 6.49
CA LEU A 31 29.22 -6.78 6.27
C LEU A 31 28.45 -7.02 7.59
N ALA A 32 29.14 -7.40 8.67
CA ALA A 32 28.52 -7.58 9.98
C ALA A 32 28.05 -6.24 10.61
N LEU A 33 28.78 -5.14 10.38
CA LEU A 33 28.39 -3.81 10.85
C LEU A 33 27.19 -3.24 10.08
N MET A 34 27.04 -3.56 8.78
CA MET A 34 25.85 -3.18 8.00
C MET A 34 24.59 -3.94 8.44
N VAL A 35 24.71 -5.21 8.85
CA VAL A 35 23.60 -5.99 9.42
C VAL A 35 23.20 -5.45 10.81
N LEU A 36 24.17 -5.05 11.65
CA LEU A 36 23.89 -4.48 12.97
C LEU A 36 23.28 -3.07 12.94
N THR A 37 23.49 -2.30 11.87
CA THR A 37 23.02 -0.91 11.74
C THR A 37 21.66 -0.78 11.06
N GLY A 38 21.00 -1.89 10.70
CA GLY A 38 19.64 -1.88 10.15
C GLY A 38 19.51 -1.17 8.79
N LEU A 39 20.62 -1.00 8.07
CA LEU A 39 20.67 -0.33 6.76
C LEU A 39 20.28 -1.24 5.59
N LEU A 40 19.88 -2.49 5.86
CA LEU A 40 19.22 -3.30 4.83
C LEU A 40 17.84 -2.69 4.58
N PRO A 41 17.50 -2.33 3.33
CA PRO A 41 16.14 -1.94 2.99
C PRO A 41 15.26 -3.10 3.43
N THR A 42 14.45 -2.85 4.46
CA THR A 42 13.46 -3.81 4.91
C THR A 42 12.60 -4.03 3.68
N ALA A 43 12.62 -5.25 3.12
CA ALA A 43 11.59 -5.65 2.18
C ALA A 43 10.28 -5.31 2.88
N GLY A 44 9.57 -4.28 2.39
CA GLY A 44 8.36 -3.80 3.03
C GLY A 44 7.44 -5.00 3.12
N ALA A 45 7.23 -5.50 4.34
CA ALA A 45 6.30 -6.58 4.56
C ALA A 45 4.97 -6.11 3.97
N GLU A 46 4.38 -6.93 3.11
CA GLU A 46 3.05 -6.66 2.55
C GLU A 46 2.14 -6.25 3.72
N PRO A 47 1.40 -5.13 3.61
CA PRO A 47 0.66 -4.62 4.75
C PRO A 47 -0.21 -5.74 5.32
N ASN A 48 0.02 -6.11 6.58
CA ASN A 48 -0.75 -7.19 7.20
C ASN A 48 -2.17 -6.67 7.44
N TYR A 49 -3.07 -6.90 6.49
CA TYR A 49 -4.50 -6.62 6.58
C TYR A 49 -5.29 -7.94 6.53
N PRO A 50 -6.50 -7.98 7.10
CA PRO A 50 -7.37 -9.16 7.00
C PRO A 50 -7.49 -9.64 5.55
N ASP A 51 -7.32 -10.93 5.32
CA ASP A 51 -7.44 -11.51 3.98
C ASP A 51 -8.85 -11.26 3.41
N VAL A 52 -8.93 -10.31 2.48
CA VAL A 52 -10.17 -9.92 1.81
C VAL A 52 -10.48 -10.89 0.67
N ASP A 53 -9.47 -11.58 0.13
CA ASP A 53 -9.63 -12.43 -1.05
C ASP A 53 -10.40 -13.72 -0.71
N SER A 54 -10.33 -14.19 0.55
CA SER A 54 -11.12 -15.34 1.04
C SER A 54 -12.59 -15.05 1.39
N LEU A 55 -13.03 -13.79 1.39
CA LEU A 55 -14.43 -13.43 1.68
C LEU A 55 -15.37 -13.83 0.53
N ILE A 56 -16.63 -14.13 0.88
CA ILE A 56 -17.68 -14.47 -0.09
C ILE A 56 -17.98 -13.24 -0.96
N ASP A 57 -17.89 -13.40 -2.27
CA ASP A 57 -18.11 -12.30 -3.21
C ASP A 57 -19.60 -12.15 -3.55
N ASP A 58 -20.19 -11.02 -3.12
CA ASP A 58 -21.58 -10.65 -3.41
C ASP A 58 -21.70 -9.67 -4.59
N SER A 59 -20.62 -9.50 -5.36
CA SER A 59 -20.62 -8.57 -6.48
C SER A 59 -21.52 -9.05 -7.62
N GLY A 60 -22.16 -8.08 -8.28
CA GLY A 60 -22.75 -8.31 -9.58
C GLY A 60 -21.69 -8.47 -10.68
N PRO A 61 -22.10 -8.46 -11.95
CA PRO A 61 -21.17 -8.43 -13.08
C PRO A 61 -20.15 -7.30 -12.94
N LEU A 62 -18.86 -7.66 -13.04
CA LEU A 62 -17.76 -6.70 -12.92
C LEU A 62 -17.49 -6.03 -14.28
N PRO A 63 -17.11 -4.74 -14.28
CA PRO A 63 -16.69 -4.07 -15.51
C PRO A 63 -15.43 -4.74 -16.05
N ARG A 64 -15.35 -4.92 -17.38
CA ARG A 64 -14.22 -5.58 -18.04
C ARG A 64 -13.00 -4.68 -18.20
N ASP A 65 -13.22 -3.38 -18.25
CA ASP A 65 -12.19 -2.38 -18.46
C ASP A 65 -12.57 -1.03 -17.82
N ALA A 66 -11.65 -0.06 -17.91
CA ALA A 66 -11.82 1.29 -17.40
C ALA A 66 -13.03 2.01 -18.00
N ALA A 67 -13.31 1.82 -19.29
CA ALA A 67 -14.43 2.48 -19.97
C ALA A 67 -15.79 1.94 -19.49
N GLU A 68 -15.88 0.65 -19.21
CA GLU A 68 -17.07 0.05 -18.59
C GLU A 68 -17.20 0.48 -17.12
N LEU A 69 -16.10 0.56 -16.36
CA LEU A 69 -16.10 1.06 -14.99
C LEU A 69 -16.69 2.47 -14.90
N MET A 70 -16.37 3.36 -15.82
CA MET A 70 -16.92 4.73 -15.87
C MET A 70 -18.42 4.80 -16.12
N GLN A 71 -19.03 3.71 -16.61
CA GLN A 71 -20.47 3.61 -16.84
C GLN A 71 -21.21 2.95 -15.66
N THR A 72 -20.47 2.45 -14.66
CA THR A 72 -21.08 1.83 -13.49
C THR A 72 -21.72 2.88 -12.59
N SER A 73 -22.89 2.53 -12.03
CA SER A 73 -23.56 3.40 -11.07
C SER A 73 -22.80 3.49 -9.76
N ASN A 74 -23.09 4.55 -8.99
CA ASN A 74 -22.69 4.64 -7.60
C ASN A 74 -23.35 3.50 -6.81
N LEU A 75 -22.63 2.97 -5.80
CA LEU A 75 -23.15 1.96 -4.90
C LEU A 75 -23.10 2.51 -3.49
N LEU A 76 -24.26 2.56 -2.83
CA LEU A 76 -24.39 2.84 -1.42
C LEU A 76 -24.55 1.52 -0.67
N PHE A 77 -23.66 1.24 0.28
CA PHE A 77 -23.71 0.04 1.10
C PHE A 77 -23.45 0.33 2.56
N THR A 78 -23.83 -0.60 3.44
CA THR A 78 -23.61 -0.50 4.89
C THR A 78 -23.13 -1.80 5.48
N THR A 79 -22.38 -1.73 6.58
CA THR A 79 -21.90 -2.89 7.33
C THR A 79 -22.81 -3.18 8.54
N PRO A 80 -22.73 -4.37 9.16
CA PRO A 80 -23.48 -4.67 10.39
C PRO A 80 -23.14 -3.74 11.57
N SER A 81 -21.97 -3.10 11.55
CA SER A 81 -21.57 -2.11 12.56
C SER A 81 -22.14 -0.72 12.29
N GLY A 82 -22.91 -0.53 11.20
CA GLY A 82 -23.51 0.76 10.85
C GLY A 82 -22.57 1.72 10.12
N ILE A 83 -21.42 1.25 9.63
CA ILE A 83 -20.60 2.06 8.70
C ILE A 83 -21.34 2.11 7.37
N VAL A 84 -21.53 3.30 6.82
CA VAL A 84 -22.14 3.53 5.51
C VAL A 84 -21.05 3.97 4.55
N CYS A 85 -21.00 3.35 3.39
CA CYS A 85 -20.02 3.59 2.37
C CYS A 85 -20.67 3.91 1.03
N LYS A 86 -20.09 4.86 0.31
CA LYS A 86 -20.44 5.18 -1.06
C LYS A 86 -19.24 4.88 -1.96
N LYS A 87 -19.39 3.91 -2.85
CA LYS A 87 -18.54 3.79 -4.03
C LYS A 87 -19.04 4.78 -5.06
N SER A 88 -18.12 5.60 -5.55
CA SER A 88 -18.42 6.63 -6.54
C SER A 88 -17.43 6.60 -7.69
N VAL A 89 -17.90 7.01 -8.86
CA VAL A 89 -17.07 7.22 -10.05
C VAL A 89 -17.33 8.64 -10.52
N VAL A 90 -16.69 9.61 -9.86
CA VAL A 90 -16.87 11.04 -10.15
C VAL A 90 -15.61 11.55 -10.84
N ARG A 91 -15.77 12.22 -11.99
CA ARG A 91 -14.70 12.96 -12.70
C ARG A 91 -13.38 12.17 -12.76
N GLU A 92 -13.43 11.00 -13.39
CA GLU A 92 -12.25 10.16 -13.68
C GLU A 92 -11.61 9.39 -12.50
N ALA A 93 -12.21 9.42 -11.30
CA ALA A 93 -11.65 8.76 -10.11
C ALA A 93 -12.63 7.77 -9.45
N PRO A 94 -12.48 6.45 -9.65
CA PRO A 94 -13.19 5.48 -8.81
C PRO A 94 -12.69 5.61 -7.37
N GLY A 95 -13.62 5.71 -6.42
CA GLY A 95 -13.30 5.89 -5.02
C GLY A 95 -14.36 5.30 -4.11
N VAL A 96 -13.98 5.06 -2.86
CA VAL A 96 -14.90 4.75 -1.78
C VAL A 96 -14.74 5.79 -0.68
N ILE A 97 -15.86 6.24 -0.14
CA ILE A 97 -15.90 7.02 1.08
C ILE A 97 -16.84 6.37 2.06
N CYS A 98 -16.40 6.25 3.31
CA CYS A 98 -17.14 5.59 4.37
C CYS A 98 -17.23 6.47 5.60
N ALA A 99 -18.37 6.43 6.28
CA ALA A 99 -18.65 7.18 7.49
C ALA A 99 -19.52 6.37 8.45
N GLY A 100 -19.56 6.79 9.71
CA GLY A 100 -20.27 6.10 10.78
C GLY A 100 -19.38 5.94 12.00
N ASP A 101 -19.69 4.95 12.85
CA ASP A 101 -18.84 4.63 13.99
C ASP A 101 -17.55 3.96 13.50
N MET A 102 -16.42 4.64 13.71
CA MET A 102 -15.10 4.20 13.27
C MET A 102 -14.19 4.00 14.49
N PRO A 103 -14.34 2.89 15.22
CA PRO A 103 -13.56 2.67 16.42
C PRO A 103 -12.07 2.59 16.10
N GLY A 104 -11.21 3.08 17.00
CA GLY A 104 -9.77 3.00 16.83
C GLY A 104 -9.16 3.95 15.78
N THR A 105 -9.94 4.86 15.19
CA THR A 105 -9.41 5.95 14.34
C THR A 105 -8.89 7.13 15.18
N PRO A 106 -8.09 8.03 14.60
CA PRO A 106 -7.70 9.28 15.27
C PRO A 106 -8.91 10.07 15.79
N PRO A 107 -8.81 10.78 16.92
CA PRO A 107 -9.89 11.61 17.44
C PRO A 107 -10.39 12.64 16.42
N GLY A 108 -11.71 12.79 16.32
CA GLY A 108 -12.33 13.71 15.36
C GLY A 108 -12.43 13.17 13.93
N THR A 109 -12.04 11.92 13.67
CA THR A 109 -12.32 11.26 12.40
C THR A 109 -13.82 11.10 12.21
N ARG A 110 -14.32 11.53 11.04
CA ARG A 110 -15.74 11.50 10.66
C ARG A 110 -16.01 10.74 9.36
N ALA A 111 -15.00 10.61 8.51
CA ALA A 111 -15.01 9.70 7.36
C ALA A 111 -13.63 9.09 7.10
N VAL A 112 -13.59 8.05 6.27
CA VAL A 112 -12.38 7.53 5.62
C VAL A 112 -12.62 7.47 4.12
N ALA A 113 -11.64 7.89 3.33
CA ALA A 113 -11.76 7.93 1.88
C ALA A 113 -10.54 7.34 1.19
N MET A 114 -10.77 6.71 0.04
CA MET A 114 -9.73 6.19 -0.83
C MET A 114 -10.14 6.41 -2.28
N HIS A 115 -9.20 6.89 -3.09
CA HIS A 115 -9.45 7.27 -4.48
C HIS A 115 -8.35 6.75 -5.39
N GLY A 116 -8.74 6.32 -6.59
CA GLY A 116 -7.84 6.03 -7.70
C GLY A 116 -8.14 6.89 -8.90
N THR A 117 -7.60 6.49 -10.05
CA THR A 117 -7.92 7.05 -11.37
C THR A 117 -8.42 5.94 -12.32
N TYR A 118 -8.92 6.33 -13.49
CA TYR A 118 -9.53 5.43 -14.48
C TYR A 118 -8.61 4.30 -14.97
N ASP A 119 -7.28 4.49 -14.99
CA ASP A 119 -6.30 3.48 -15.42
C ASP A 119 -5.83 2.56 -14.28
N ALA A 120 -6.64 2.40 -13.22
CA ALA A 120 -6.27 1.66 -12.02
C ALA A 120 -4.95 2.18 -11.39
N LEU A 121 -4.75 3.50 -11.42
CA LEU A 121 -3.65 4.17 -10.72
C LEU A 121 -4.12 4.66 -9.35
N ALA A 122 -3.26 4.52 -8.36
CA ALA A 122 -3.51 5.04 -7.02
C ALA A 122 -3.41 6.57 -6.99
N ASN A 123 -4.19 7.22 -6.13
CA ASN A 123 -3.99 8.64 -5.82
C ASN A 123 -3.57 8.77 -4.35
N GLY A 124 -2.49 8.06 -4.01
CA GLY A 124 -2.00 7.92 -2.65
C GLY A 124 -2.83 6.99 -1.75
N PRO A 125 -2.43 6.90 -0.47
CA PRO A 125 -3.09 6.04 0.51
C PRO A 125 -4.48 6.55 0.88
N ALA A 126 -5.27 5.68 1.49
CA ALA A 126 -6.52 6.09 2.11
C ALA A 126 -6.28 7.15 3.20
N GLN A 127 -7.30 7.98 3.47
CA GLN A 127 -7.19 9.10 4.39
C GLN A 127 -8.36 9.13 5.37
N PHE A 128 -8.05 9.32 6.66
CA PHE A 128 -9.04 9.72 7.65
C PHE A 128 -9.36 11.20 7.50
N LEU A 129 -10.64 11.53 7.47
CA LEU A 129 -11.16 12.86 7.23
C LEU A 129 -11.93 13.34 8.46
N TRP A 130 -11.74 14.61 8.83
CA TRP A 130 -12.52 15.30 9.88
C TRP A 130 -13.76 16.04 9.34
N ILE A 131 -13.97 16.00 8.02
CA ILE A 131 -15.03 16.73 7.33
C ILE A 131 -16.37 16.04 7.58
N ASP A 132 -17.45 16.82 7.58
CA ASP A 132 -18.80 16.29 7.76
C ASP A 132 -19.15 15.27 6.65
N PRO A 133 -19.52 14.03 7.00
CA PRO A 133 -19.83 13.01 6.01
C PRO A 133 -21.01 13.41 5.13
N ASP A 134 -21.96 14.22 5.61
CA ASP A 134 -23.13 14.64 4.83
C ASP A 134 -22.76 15.23 3.47
N GLN A 135 -21.63 15.95 3.39
CA GLN A 135 -21.11 16.54 2.16
C GLN A 135 -20.83 15.51 1.05
N PHE A 136 -20.59 14.25 1.44
CA PHE A 136 -20.29 13.16 0.52
C PHE A 136 -21.50 12.27 0.24
N PHE A 137 -22.58 12.37 1.01
CA PHE A 137 -23.75 11.49 0.87
C PHE A 137 -25.02 12.23 0.42
N GLU A 138 -24.95 13.53 0.14
CA GLU A 138 -26.12 14.33 -0.29
C GLU A 138 -26.85 13.75 -1.51
N ASP A 139 -26.10 13.31 -2.52
CA ASP A 139 -26.61 12.68 -3.75
C ASP A 139 -27.24 11.30 -3.52
N THR A 140 -27.02 10.72 -2.34
CA THR A 140 -27.54 9.42 -1.93
C THR A 140 -28.64 9.50 -0.89
N ARG A 141 -29.09 10.71 -0.51
CA ARG A 141 -30.19 10.90 0.44
C ARG A 141 -31.46 10.20 -0.04
N GLY A 142 -32.06 9.39 0.82
CA GLY A 142 -33.26 8.61 0.53
C GLY A 142 -33.02 7.27 -0.16
N GLN A 143 -31.78 6.95 -0.52
CA GLN A 143 -31.42 5.60 -0.97
C GLN A 143 -31.27 4.68 0.23
N VAL A 144 -31.72 3.43 0.10
CA VAL A 144 -31.50 2.39 1.11
C VAL A 144 -30.14 1.73 0.83
N PRO A 145 -29.15 1.82 1.74
CA PRO A 145 -27.87 1.16 1.54
C PRO A 145 -28.04 -0.36 1.45
N VAL A 146 -27.30 -0.99 0.54
CA VAL A 146 -27.21 -2.45 0.47
C VAL A 146 -26.39 -2.96 1.66
N LEU A 147 -26.90 -3.94 2.40
CA LEU A 147 -26.13 -4.55 3.48
C LEU A 147 -24.99 -5.41 2.92
N LEU A 148 -23.77 -5.19 3.40
CA LEU A 148 -22.61 -6.06 3.19
C LEU A 148 -22.39 -6.91 4.45
N PRO A 149 -22.79 -8.19 4.48
CA PRO A 149 -22.74 -9.00 5.70
C PRO A 149 -21.31 -9.33 6.14
N THR A 150 -21.16 -9.70 7.42
CA THR A 150 -19.90 -10.28 7.92
C THR A 150 -19.57 -11.56 7.16
N GLY A 151 -18.33 -11.69 6.70
CA GLY A 151 -17.84 -12.80 5.87
C GLY A 151 -17.91 -12.53 4.37
N HIS A 152 -18.46 -11.38 3.95
CA HIS A 152 -18.71 -11.06 2.55
C HIS A 152 -17.90 -9.84 2.08
N LYS A 153 -17.78 -9.70 0.76
CA LYS A 153 -17.13 -8.58 0.06
C LYS A 153 -17.94 -8.09 -1.14
N PHE A 154 -17.71 -6.82 -1.48
CA PHE A 154 -17.96 -6.26 -2.80
C PHE A 154 -16.64 -5.99 -3.50
N VAL A 155 -16.46 -6.58 -4.66
CA VAL A 155 -15.48 -6.25 -5.69
C VAL A 155 -16.11 -5.19 -6.58
N PHE A 156 -15.57 -3.97 -6.58
CA PHE A 156 -16.07 -2.92 -7.46
C PHE A 156 -15.57 -3.09 -8.89
N TRP A 157 -14.35 -3.62 -9.04
CA TRP A 157 -13.74 -4.00 -10.30
C TRP A 157 -12.46 -4.81 -10.03
N ALA A 158 -12.07 -5.64 -11.00
CA ALA A 158 -10.85 -6.43 -10.98
C ALA A 158 -10.35 -6.67 -12.41
N PHE A 159 -9.40 -5.85 -12.87
CA PHE A 159 -8.84 -5.96 -14.21
C PHE A 159 -7.73 -7.02 -14.28
N SER A 160 -7.09 -7.31 -13.14
CA SER A 160 -6.11 -8.39 -12.98
C SER A 160 -5.98 -8.79 -11.51
N SER A 161 -5.11 -9.76 -11.19
CA SER A 161 -4.79 -10.11 -9.80
C SER A 161 -4.06 -8.99 -9.04
N THR A 162 -3.47 -8.02 -9.74
CA THR A 162 -2.73 -6.89 -9.17
C THR A 162 -3.42 -5.55 -9.38
N GLN A 163 -4.60 -5.54 -10.02
CA GLN A 163 -5.40 -4.36 -10.27
C GLN A 163 -6.85 -4.64 -9.88
N SER A 164 -7.25 -4.20 -8.70
CA SER A 164 -8.59 -4.43 -8.18
C SER A 164 -8.96 -3.43 -7.09
N PHE A 165 -10.26 -3.25 -6.86
CA PHE A 165 -10.76 -2.49 -5.73
C PHE A 165 -11.90 -3.27 -5.05
N VAL A 166 -11.66 -3.64 -3.79
CA VAL A 166 -12.51 -4.52 -3.01
C VAL A 166 -12.79 -3.89 -1.64
N CYS A 167 -14.02 -4.01 -1.16
CA CYS A 167 -14.36 -3.76 0.24
C CYS A 167 -15.04 -5.00 0.84
N GLY A 168 -14.78 -5.30 2.11
CA GLY A 168 -15.29 -6.49 2.78
C GLY A 168 -15.46 -6.32 4.28
N VAL A 169 -16.21 -7.24 4.89
CA VAL A 169 -16.42 -7.27 6.35
C VAL A 169 -15.88 -8.60 6.89
N PRO A 170 -14.57 -8.70 7.19
CA PRO A 170 -14.00 -9.91 7.77
C PRO A 170 -14.46 -10.07 9.23
N ALA A 171 -14.33 -11.26 9.80
CA ALA A 171 -14.71 -11.50 11.21
C ALA A 171 -13.91 -10.65 12.22
N SER A 172 -12.74 -10.16 11.83
CA SER A 172 -11.80 -9.42 12.69
C SER A 172 -11.89 -7.89 12.58
N ALA A 173 -12.71 -7.35 11.67
CA ALA A 173 -12.83 -5.91 11.44
C ALA A 173 -14.25 -5.50 11.05
N ALA A 174 -14.61 -4.26 11.34
CA ALA A 174 -15.89 -3.69 10.94
C ALA A 174 -15.98 -3.46 9.43
N LEU A 175 -14.83 -3.15 8.81
CA LEU A 175 -14.69 -2.94 7.38
C LEU A 175 -13.21 -3.00 6.99
N ILE A 176 -12.92 -3.56 5.82
CA ILE A 176 -11.66 -3.38 5.10
C ILE A 176 -11.99 -2.93 3.68
N CYS A 177 -11.21 -1.99 3.15
CA CYS A 177 -11.17 -1.72 1.72
C CYS A 177 -9.73 -1.77 1.23
N VAL A 178 -9.49 -2.45 0.11
CA VAL A 178 -8.19 -2.67 -0.52
C VAL A 178 -8.27 -2.24 -1.97
N PHE A 179 -7.31 -1.43 -2.38
CA PHE A 179 -7.12 -0.99 -3.74
C PHE A 179 -5.71 -1.37 -4.20
N LYS A 180 -5.65 -2.36 -5.08
CA LYS A 180 -4.43 -2.78 -5.78
C LYS A 180 -4.34 -1.99 -7.08
N ALA A 181 -3.27 -1.23 -7.26
CA ALA A 181 -3.06 -0.33 -8.40
C ALA A 181 -1.76 -0.68 -9.13
N SER A 182 -1.69 -0.43 -10.44
CA SER A 182 -0.48 -0.72 -11.21
C SER A 182 0.69 0.19 -10.87
N SER A 183 0.40 1.42 -10.46
CA SER A 183 1.34 2.39 -9.94
C SER A 183 0.58 3.54 -9.27
N GLU A 184 1.32 4.48 -8.70
CA GLU A 184 0.78 5.78 -8.26
C GLU A 184 0.48 6.69 -9.46
N TYR A 185 -0.50 7.58 -9.31
CA TYR A 185 -0.82 8.60 -10.29
C TYR A 185 0.36 9.57 -10.39
N LEU A 186 0.76 9.89 -11.63
CA LEU A 186 1.95 10.69 -11.96
C LEU A 186 3.31 10.05 -11.60
N ASN A 187 3.33 8.77 -11.21
CA ASN A 187 4.56 8.07 -10.89
C ASN A 187 4.54 6.64 -11.44
N THR A 188 5.47 6.32 -12.35
CA THR A 188 5.60 4.97 -12.94
C THR A 188 6.31 3.98 -12.00
N ALA A 189 6.20 4.19 -10.69
CA ALA A 189 6.65 3.30 -9.63
C ALA A 189 6.01 1.90 -9.78
N PRO A 190 6.56 0.87 -9.09
CA PRO A 190 5.94 -0.45 -9.08
C PRO A 190 4.49 -0.42 -8.57
N ALA A 191 3.78 -1.53 -8.78
CA ALA A 191 2.44 -1.73 -8.25
C ALA A 191 2.37 -1.42 -6.76
N VAL A 192 1.29 -0.74 -6.37
CA VAL A 192 1.05 -0.32 -4.99
C VAL A 192 -0.27 -0.91 -4.51
N THR A 193 -0.39 -1.06 -3.20
CA THR A 193 -1.62 -1.46 -2.54
C THR A 193 -1.92 -0.47 -1.44
N HIS A 194 -3.05 0.20 -1.59
CA HIS A 194 -3.59 1.09 -0.57
C HIS A 194 -4.86 0.53 0.00
N GLY A 195 -5.27 1.07 1.14
CA GLY A 195 -6.47 0.63 1.79
C GLY A 195 -6.65 1.22 3.17
N PHE A 196 -7.70 0.73 3.81
CA PHE A 196 -7.94 1.00 5.21
C PHE A 196 -8.62 -0.18 5.87
N VAL A 197 -8.40 -0.30 7.17
CA VAL A 197 -9.11 -1.22 8.05
C VAL A 197 -9.76 -0.40 9.15
N ILE A 198 -11.06 -0.61 9.35
CA ILE A 198 -11.80 -0.09 10.52
C ILE A 198 -12.00 -1.22 11.52
N SER A 199 -11.39 -1.12 12.69
CA SER A 199 -11.50 -2.15 13.74
C SER A 199 -11.28 -1.58 15.13
N ALA A 200 -11.98 -2.14 16.11
CA ALA A 200 -11.83 -1.79 17.52
C ALA A 200 -10.42 -2.09 18.08
N SER A 201 -9.68 -3.02 17.48
CA SER A 201 -8.28 -3.31 17.86
C SER A 201 -7.27 -2.30 17.30
N GLY A 202 -7.70 -1.39 16.43
CA GLY A 202 -6.87 -0.35 15.83
C GLY A 202 -7.21 -0.16 14.36
N SER A 203 -7.76 1.01 14.04
CA SER A 203 -8.02 1.41 12.66
C SER A 203 -6.78 2.03 12.03
N ARG A 204 -6.58 1.78 10.74
CA ARG A 204 -5.41 2.27 10.00
C ARG A 204 -5.70 2.47 8.53
N VAL A 205 -4.88 3.30 7.90
CA VAL A 205 -4.77 3.46 6.45
C VAL A 205 -3.40 2.95 6.00
N PHE A 206 -3.29 2.52 4.75
CA PHE A 206 -2.05 2.09 4.11
C PHE A 206 -2.08 2.42 2.62
#